data_AF-A0A968J3B0-F1
#
_entry.id   AF-A0A968J3B0-F1
#
_cell.length_a   1.000
_cell.length_b   1.000
_cell.length_c   1.000
_cell.angle_alpha   90.00
_cell.angle_beta   90.00
_cell.angle_gamma   90.00
#
_symmetry.space_group_name_H-M   'P 1'
#
loop_
_entity.id
_entity.type
_entity.pdbx_description
1 polymer ?
#
loop_
_entity_poly.entity_id
_entity_poly.type
_entity_poly.pdbx_seq_one_letter_code
_entity_poly.pdbx_strand_id
1 'polypeptide(L)'
;MRIGGGTAILGQDFTPSEFAVGPLEPGQSQTFFVNILDDDIPEDVETLPISLAVTGEGRITSPSSAIVTITDNDPVPPPVSPPGQLLFFRRCMP
;
A
#
# COMPACT_ATOMS: atom_id res chain seq x y z
N MET A 1 -9.25 2.97 15.33
CA MET A 1 -8.16 3.26 14.37
C MET A 1 -8.71 4.06 13.20
N ARG A 2 -7.89 4.87 12.52
CA ARG A 2 -8.25 5.54 11.27
C ARG A 2 -7.19 5.25 10.20
N ILE A 3 -7.65 4.97 8.98
CA ILE A 3 -6.85 4.88 7.76
C ILE A 3 -7.24 6.05 6.86
N GLY A 4 -6.26 6.77 6.30
CA GLY A 4 -6.55 7.78 5.27
C GLY A 4 -5.41 8.77 5.03
N GLY A 5 -5.52 9.50 3.93
CA GLY A 5 -4.56 10.54 3.52
C GLY A 5 -3.33 10.02 2.76
N GLY A 6 -3.35 8.75 2.35
CA GLY A 6 -2.32 8.13 1.50
C GLY A 6 -2.72 8.11 0.03
N THR A 7 -1.94 7.38 -0.77
CA THR A 7 -2.22 7.13 -2.19
C THR A 7 -2.98 5.83 -2.42
N ALA A 8 -2.82 4.84 -1.52
CA ALA A 8 -3.54 3.57 -1.60
C ALA A 8 -5.05 3.77 -1.45
N ILE A 9 -5.81 3.08 -2.28
CA ILE A 9 -7.24 3.14 -2.51
C ILE A 9 -7.95 1.96 -1.85
N LEU A 10 -9.00 2.28 -1.09
CA LEU A 10 -9.82 1.28 -0.41
C LEU A 10 -10.54 0.38 -1.41
N GLY A 11 -10.37 -0.93 -1.26
CA GLY A 11 -10.99 -1.95 -2.10
C GLY A 11 -10.25 -2.22 -3.41
N GLN A 12 -9.15 -1.49 -3.68
CA GLN A 12 -8.18 -1.82 -4.73
C GLN A 12 -6.92 -2.39 -4.10
N ASP A 13 -6.29 -1.65 -3.19
CA ASP A 13 -4.96 -2.04 -2.65
C ASP A 13 -5.07 -2.62 -1.23
N PHE A 14 -6.16 -2.34 -0.53
CA PHE A 14 -6.41 -2.88 0.81
C PHE A 14 -7.90 -3.00 1.14
N THR A 15 -8.24 -3.92 2.05
CA THR A 15 -9.61 -4.05 2.56
C THR A 15 -9.88 -3.15 3.77
N PRO A 16 -11.13 -2.70 4.00
CA PRO A 16 -11.46 -1.94 5.19
C PRO A 16 -11.12 -2.74 6.46
N SER A 17 -10.28 -2.17 7.32
CA SER A 17 -10.05 -2.69 8.67
C SER A 17 -10.80 -1.84 9.68
N GLU A 18 -11.94 -2.31 10.17
CA GLU A 18 -12.57 -1.72 11.35
C GLU A 18 -11.99 -2.37 12.60
N PHE A 19 -11.20 -1.59 13.34
CA PHE A 19 -10.60 -2.05 14.59
C PHE A 19 -10.95 -1.11 15.74
N ALA A 20 -11.72 -1.66 16.68
CA ALA A 20 -12.02 -1.07 17.97
C ALA A 20 -11.39 -1.96 19.06
N VAL A 21 -10.50 -1.36 19.85
CA VAL A 21 -9.94 -2.03 21.03
C VAL A 21 -10.78 -1.65 22.24
N GLY A 22 -11.04 -2.63 23.10
CA GLY A 22 -11.51 -2.35 24.45
C GLY A 22 -10.42 -1.68 25.31
N PRO A 23 -10.68 -1.47 26.61
CA PRO A 23 -9.65 -0.99 27.53
C PRO A 23 -8.44 -1.94 27.54
N LEU A 24 -7.23 -1.39 27.43
CA LEU A 24 -5.97 -2.13 27.64
C LEU A 24 -5.51 -1.91 29.08
N GLU A 25 -5.11 -2.99 29.75
CA GLU A 25 -4.44 -2.88 31.05
C GLU A 25 -2.99 -2.41 30.89
N PRO A 26 -2.36 -1.85 31.94
CA PRO A 26 -0.96 -1.44 31.89
C PRO A 26 -0.04 -2.58 31.42
N GLY A 27 0.72 -2.34 30.36
CA GLY A 27 1.67 -3.30 29.79
C GLY A 27 1.08 -4.28 28.76
N GLN A 28 -0.22 -4.23 28.49
CA GLN A 28 -0.81 -5.02 27.41
C GLN A 28 -0.49 -4.43 26.04
N SER A 29 -0.32 -5.32 25.06
CA SER A 29 -0.18 -4.98 23.65
C SER A 29 -1.29 -5.64 22.86
N GLN A 30 -1.72 -4.97 21.80
CA GLN A 30 -2.73 -5.49 20.89
C GLN A 30 -2.30 -5.24 19.44
N THR A 31 -2.51 -6.25 18.61
CA THR A 31 -2.27 -6.19 17.17
C THR A 31 -3.60 -5.99 16.44
N PHE A 32 -3.56 -5.21 15.36
CA PHE A 32 -4.60 -5.14 14.35
C PHE A 32 -4.02 -5.56 13.00
N PHE A 33 -4.88 -6.01 12.10
CA PHE A 33 -4.51 -6.44 10.76
C PHE A 33 -5.17 -5.54 9.72
N VAL A 34 -4.41 -5.24 8.67
CA VAL A 34 -4.91 -4.63 7.43
C VAL A 34 -4.51 -5.60 6.33
N ASN A 35 -5.49 -6.12 5.57
CA ASN A 35 -5.19 -6.97 4.44
C ASN A 35 -4.84 -6.11 3.23
N ILE A 36 -3.69 -6.40 2.63
CA ILE A 36 -3.30 -5.88 1.31
C ILE A 36 -3.93 -6.80 0.26
N LEU A 37 -4.45 -6.21 -0.80
CA LEU A 37 -5.01 -6.91 -1.94
C LEU A 37 -3.91 -7.07 -2.99
N ASP A 38 -3.77 -8.29 -3.49
CA ASP A 38 -2.80 -8.67 -4.52
C ASP A 38 -3.55 -8.84 -5.83
N ASP A 39 -3.03 -8.29 -6.92
CA ASP A 39 -3.56 -8.50 -8.26
C ASP A 39 -2.47 -8.78 -9.31
N ASP A 40 -2.70 -8.46 -10.58
CA ASP A 40 -1.76 -8.74 -11.69
C ASP A 40 -1.49 -7.45 -12.50
N ILE A 41 -1.78 -6.28 -11.94
CA ILE A 41 -1.67 -4.97 -12.59
C ILE A 41 -0.46 -4.25 -12.01
N PRO A 42 0.55 -3.90 -12.83
CA PRO A 42 1.67 -3.12 -12.33
C PRO A 42 1.27 -1.72 -11.89
N GLU A 43 1.72 -1.34 -10.70
CA GLU A 43 1.32 -0.13 -9.99
C GLU A 43 2.53 0.66 -9.46
N ASP A 44 2.32 1.95 -9.19
CA ASP A 44 3.32 2.77 -8.52
C ASP A 44 3.38 2.42 -7.02
N VAL A 45 4.46 2.79 -6.34
CA VAL A 45 4.56 2.64 -4.88
C VAL A 45 3.53 3.51 -4.18
N GLU A 46 2.79 2.90 -3.26
CA GLU A 46 1.71 3.57 -2.56
C GLU A 46 1.92 3.68 -1.05
N THR A 47 1.15 4.57 -0.42
CA THR A 47 1.21 4.83 1.01
C THR A 47 -0.15 4.67 1.67
N LEU A 48 -0.14 4.11 2.88
CA LEU A 48 -1.30 3.92 3.73
C LEU A 48 -1.02 4.46 5.15
N PRO A 49 -1.34 5.74 5.42
CA PRO A 49 -1.21 6.32 6.75
C PRO A 49 -2.26 5.76 7.71
N ILE A 50 -1.79 5.39 8.90
CA ILE A 50 -2.60 4.82 9.98
C ILE A 50 -2.43 5.70 11.21
N SER A 51 -3.54 6.05 11.86
CA SER A 51 -3.54 6.76 13.13
C SER A 51 -4.43 6.09 14.17
N LEU A 52 -3.98 6.15 15.41
CA LEU A 52 -4.79 5.74 16.56
C LEU A 52 -5.87 6.79 16.81
N ALA A 53 -7.05 6.32 17.21
CA ALA A 53 -8.15 7.17 17.64
C ALA A 53 -8.75 6.57 18.91
N VAL A 54 -9.11 7.41 19.87
CA VAL A 54 -9.71 7.02 21.15
C VAL A 54 -11.15 7.48 21.20
N THR A 55 -12.01 6.63 21.73
CA THR A 55 -13.40 6.97 22.09
C THR A 55 -13.50 6.94 23.62
N GLY A 56 -13.87 8.06 24.24
CA GLY A 56 -13.92 8.21 25.71
C GLY A 56 -12.71 8.93 26.31
N GLU A 57 -12.48 8.72 27.61
CA GLU A 57 -11.51 9.49 28.43
C GLU A 57 -10.05 9.01 28.31
N GLY A 58 -9.79 7.99 27.49
CA GLY A 58 -8.43 7.49 27.28
C GLY A 58 -7.55 8.50 26.56
N ARG A 59 -6.22 8.38 26.75
CA ARG A 59 -5.24 9.24 26.07
C ARG A 59 -4.30 8.41 25.20
N ILE A 60 -4.14 8.83 23.96
CA ILE A 60 -3.11 8.30 23.06
C ILE A 60 -1.79 8.99 23.36
N THR A 61 -0.71 8.21 23.42
CA THR A 61 0.66 8.68 23.58
C THR A 61 1.48 8.36 22.33
N SER A 62 2.68 8.94 22.22
CA SER A 62 3.55 8.71 21.07
C SER A 62 4.28 7.36 21.16
N PRO A 63 4.44 6.63 20.05
CA PRO A 63 3.94 6.95 18.69
C PRO A 63 2.43 6.67 18.54
N SER A 64 1.72 7.56 17.84
CA SER A 64 0.27 7.48 17.64
C SER A 64 -0.15 7.25 16.19
N SER A 65 0.81 7.15 15.28
CA SER A 65 0.60 6.95 13.86
C SER A 65 1.78 6.19 13.23
N ALA A 66 1.51 5.59 12.08
CA ALA A 66 2.48 4.93 11.23
C ALA A 66 2.09 5.16 9.76
N ILE A 67 3.07 5.04 8.86
CA ILE A 67 2.83 5.01 7.41
C ILE A 67 3.29 3.64 6.94
N VAL A 68 2.37 2.90 6.32
CA VAL A 68 2.70 1.65 5.60
C VAL A 68 2.96 2.02 4.14
N THR A 69 3.98 1.42 3.55
CA THR A 69 4.28 1.53 2.13
C THR A 69 3.90 0.21 1.46
N ILE A 70 3.10 0.29 0.41
CA ILE A 70 2.71 -0.85 -0.42
C ILE A 70 3.60 -0.79 -1.67
N THR A 71 4.33 -1.86 -1.93
CA THR A 71 5.23 -1.96 -3.09
C THR A 71 4.69 -3.02 -4.04
N ASP A 72 4.58 -2.65 -5.31
CA ASP A 72 4.18 -3.55 -6.38
C ASP A 72 5.18 -4.70 -6.58
N ASN A 73 4.65 -5.88 -6.89
CA ASN A 73 5.41 -7.08 -7.25
C ASN A 73 5.01 -7.67 -8.62
N ASP A 74 4.24 -6.94 -9.42
CA ASP A 74 3.73 -7.43 -10.68
C ASP A 74 4.65 -7.20 -11.88
N PRO A 75 4.58 -8.08 -12.89
CA PRO A 75 5.43 -7.99 -14.06
C PRO A 75 5.00 -6.84 -14.96
N VAL A 76 5.90 -5.87 -15.17
CA VAL A 76 5.69 -4.81 -16.17
C VAL A 76 5.67 -5.42 -17.58
N PRO A 77 4.60 -5.22 -18.39
CA PRO A 77 4.54 -5.70 -19.76
C PRO A 77 5.70 -5.17 -20.60
N PRO A 78 6.22 -5.97 -21.55
CA PRO A 78 7.23 -5.48 -22.46
C PRO A 78 6.67 -4.29 -23.26
N PRO A 79 7.50 -3.31 -23.62
CA PRO A 79 7.07 -2.19 -24.45
C PRO A 79 6.46 -2.74 -25.73
N VAL A 80 5.23 -2.32 -26.03
CA VAL A 80 4.59 -2.65 -27.31
C VAL A 80 5.48 -2.12 -28.43
N SER A 81 6.09 -3.03 -29.19
CA SER A 81 6.81 -2.63 -30.39
C SER A 81 5.78 -2.08 -31.38
N PRO A 82 5.95 -0.85 -31.90
CA PRO A 82 5.05 -0.32 -32.91
C PRO A 82 4.96 -1.32 -34.08
N PRO A 83 3.77 -1.59 -34.62
CA PRO A 83 3.66 -2.40 -35.82
C PRO A 83 4.52 -1.78 -36.93
N GLY A 84 5.58 -2.48 -37.35
CA GLY A 84 6.34 -2.12 -38.55
C GLY A 84 7.71 -1.46 -38.36
N GLN A 85 8.25 -1.29 -37.14
CA GLN A 85 9.65 -0.87 -37.03
C GLN A 85 10.61 -2.07 -37.09
N LEU A 86 10.78 -2.60 -38.30
CA LEU A 86 11.90 -3.46 -38.65
C LEU A 86 13.16 -2.59 -38.59
N LEU A 87 13.86 -2.58 -37.45
CA LEU A 87 15.21 -2.01 -37.36
C LEU A 87 16.12 -2.84 -38.27
N PHE A 88 16.24 -2.44 -39.53
CA PHE A 88 17.39 -2.83 -40.34
C PHE A 88 18.62 -2.26 -39.65
N PHE A 89 19.30 -3.08 -38.85
CA PHE A 89 20.74 -2.91 -38.68
C PHE A 89 21.32 -2.93 -40.09
N ARG A 90 21.54 -1.74 -40.67
CA ARG A 90 22.49 -1.60 -41.76
C ARG A 90 23.82 -2.02 -41.15
N ARG A 91 24.16 -3.30 -41.31
CA ARG A 91 25.54 -3.75 -41.32
C ARG A 91 26.18 -2.98 -42.48
N CYS A 92 26.74 -1.81 -42.17
CA CYS A 92 27.94 -1.40 -42.88
C CYS A 92 28.99 -2.41 -42.41
N MET A 93 29.13 -3.49 -43.17
CA MET A 93 30.36 -4.27 -43.13
C MET A 93 31.19 -3.82 -44.34
N PRO A 94 32.50 -3.61 -44.15
CA PRO A 94 33.41 -2.99 -45.11
C PRO A 94 33.58 -3.82 -46.39
#